data_AF-A0AAN8T5H4-F1
#
_entry.id   AF-A0AAN8T5H4-F1
#
_cell.length_a   1.000
_cell.length_b   1.000
_cell.length_c   1.000
_cell.angle_alpha   90.00
_cell.angle_beta   90.00
_cell.angle_gamma   90.00
#
_symmetry.space_group_name_H-M   'P 1'
#
loop_
_entity.id
_entity.type
_entity.pdbx_description
1 polymer ?
#
loop_
_entity_poly.entity_id
_entity_poly.type
_entity_poly.pdbx_seq_one_letter_code
_entity_poly.pdbx_strand_id
1 'polypeptide(L)'
;MYSNDPSTPKRALCYFLDQSLWPNLAFAQTPQRFHGLNWADIYESEFKAQAHANPMGMDGLCGPNYMGTGCFFKRRAFFGGPSSFVQQEMIQDHVVNKPIEAQTILEQAHQMASFNYENQTNWGFKISSPWSLLHIFLFLGAYMQDYCLNFASTSQGSLRRWWSDQRMWIIRGLSSFPIGIIEYLMKRMGIVTQKFNVTSKVVDHDQVTRYN
;
A
#
# COMPACT_ATOMS: atom_id res chain seq x y z
N MET A 1 -9.75 0.82 10.42
CA MET A 1 -9.21 -0.56 10.38
C MET A 1 -8.64 -0.88 11.76
N TYR A 2 -8.75 -2.11 12.21
CA TYR A 2 -8.22 -2.55 13.51
C TYR A 2 -7.61 -3.94 13.36
N SER A 3 -6.66 -4.29 14.23
CA SER A 3 -6.11 -5.64 14.30
C SER A 3 -7.13 -6.57 14.94
N ASN A 4 -7.53 -7.61 14.23
CA ASN A 4 -8.50 -8.60 14.71
C ASN A 4 -7.85 -9.82 15.39
N ASP A 5 -6.52 -10.00 15.24
CA ASP A 5 -5.75 -11.08 15.85
C ASP A 5 -4.59 -10.48 16.65
N PRO A 6 -4.58 -10.60 17.99
CA PRO A 6 -3.49 -10.10 18.83
C PRO A 6 -2.16 -10.83 18.59
N SER A 7 -2.18 -12.00 17.96
CA SER A 7 -0.97 -12.75 17.59
C SER A 7 -0.32 -12.25 16.30
N THR A 8 -0.95 -11.32 15.57
CA THR A 8 -0.45 -10.79 14.30
C THR A 8 1.01 -10.30 14.38
N PRO A 9 1.43 -9.52 15.39
CA PRO A 9 2.83 -9.11 15.51
C PRO A 9 3.79 -10.29 15.68
N LYS A 10 3.39 -11.31 16.46
CA LYS A 10 4.20 -12.53 16.64
C LYS A 10 4.37 -13.29 15.32
N ARG A 11 3.29 -13.41 14.53
CA ARG A 11 3.35 -14.06 13.22
C ARG A 11 4.22 -13.29 12.23
N ALA A 12 4.12 -11.96 12.22
CA ALA A 12 4.98 -11.11 11.40
C ALA A 12 6.46 -11.30 11.78
N LEU A 13 6.76 -11.35 13.09
CA LEU A 13 8.13 -11.60 13.57
C LEU A 13 8.70 -12.94 13.10
N CYS A 14 7.90 -13.99 12.95
CA CYS A 14 8.39 -15.26 12.42
C CYS A 14 9.05 -15.09 11.03
N TYR A 15 8.45 -14.28 10.14
CA TYR A 15 9.04 -13.99 8.83
C TYR A 15 10.32 -13.15 8.94
N PHE A 16 10.35 -12.18 9.85
CA PHE A 16 11.53 -11.31 10.04
C PHE A 16 12.67 -11.95 10.82
N LEU A 17 12.44 -13.08 11.50
CA LEU A 17 13.47 -13.81 12.24
C LEU A 17 13.98 -15.04 11.46
N ASP A 18 13.30 -15.42 10.39
CA ASP A 18 13.73 -16.50 9.51
C ASP A 18 14.98 -16.09 8.72
N GLN A 19 16.10 -16.77 8.99
CA GLN A 19 17.40 -16.49 8.35
C GLN A 19 17.40 -16.72 6.84
N SER A 20 16.51 -17.58 6.33
CA SER A 20 16.41 -17.86 4.89
C SER A 20 15.73 -16.72 4.14
N LEU A 21 14.70 -16.12 4.74
CA LEU A 21 13.93 -15.02 4.15
C LEU A 21 14.55 -13.66 4.43
N TRP A 22 15.21 -13.50 5.59
CA TRP A 22 15.70 -12.22 6.10
C TRP A 22 16.47 -11.33 5.12
N PRO A 23 17.40 -11.86 4.29
CA PRO A 23 18.17 -11.04 3.36
C PRO A 23 17.32 -10.37 2.29
N ASN A 24 16.25 -11.04 1.85
CA ASN A 24 15.43 -10.63 0.71
C ASN A 24 14.03 -10.12 1.11
N LEU A 25 13.63 -10.29 2.37
CA LEU A 25 12.34 -9.85 2.87
C LEU A 25 12.31 -8.32 3.07
N ALA A 26 11.46 -7.64 2.30
CA ALA A 26 11.21 -6.22 2.43
C ALA A 26 10.05 -5.92 3.40
N PHE A 27 8.95 -6.67 3.30
CA PHE A 27 7.76 -6.48 4.11
C PHE A 27 6.92 -7.75 4.20
N ALA A 28 6.00 -7.80 5.18
CA ALA A 28 5.00 -8.85 5.34
C ALA A 28 3.60 -8.22 5.28
N GLN A 29 2.84 -8.54 4.23
CA GLN A 29 1.49 -8.03 4.01
C GLN A 29 0.45 -8.98 4.62
N THR A 30 -0.47 -8.44 5.43
CA THR A 30 -1.60 -9.20 5.96
C THR A 30 -2.84 -9.03 5.06
N PRO A 31 -3.70 -10.05 4.93
CA PRO A 31 -4.95 -9.94 4.19
C PRO A 31 -5.88 -8.90 4.83
N GLN A 32 -6.46 -8.02 4.01
CA GLN A 32 -7.47 -7.07 4.47
C GLN A 32 -8.86 -7.71 4.43
N ARG A 33 -9.67 -7.49 5.47
CA ARG A 33 -11.04 -8.01 5.57
C ARG A 33 -12.01 -6.88 5.93
N PHE A 34 -13.16 -6.90 5.27
CA PHE A 34 -14.23 -5.93 5.47
C PHE A 34 -15.42 -6.57 6.18
N HIS A 35 -16.08 -5.81 7.04
CA HIS A 35 -17.24 -6.24 7.82
C HIS A 35 -18.51 -5.51 7.36
N GLY A 36 -19.69 -6.05 7.68
CA GLY A 36 -20.97 -5.43 7.33
C GLY A 36 -21.36 -5.59 5.86
N LEU A 37 -20.78 -6.56 5.17
CA LEU A 37 -21.05 -6.82 3.76
C LEU A 37 -22.42 -7.47 3.57
N ASN A 38 -23.16 -7.01 2.57
CA ASN A 38 -24.39 -7.67 2.15
C ASN A 38 -24.07 -9.06 1.59
N TRP A 39 -24.97 -10.02 1.79
CA TRP A 39 -24.82 -11.39 1.31
C TRP A 39 -24.53 -11.46 -0.20
N ALA A 40 -25.15 -10.56 -0.96
CA ALA A 40 -25.04 -10.48 -2.41
C ALA A 40 -23.75 -9.80 -2.89
N ASP A 41 -23.11 -8.98 -2.04
CA ASP A 41 -21.91 -8.17 -2.34
C ASP A 41 -21.85 -7.63 -3.78
N ILE A 42 -22.90 -6.94 -4.21
CA ILE A 42 -23.03 -6.46 -5.60
C ILE A 42 -21.99 -5.41 -6.00
N TYR A 43 -21.27 -4.87 -5.02
CA TYR A 43 -20.27 -3.81 -5.19
C TYR A 43 -18.84 -4.33 -5.09
N GLU A 44 -18.61 -5.65 -4.99
CA GLU A 44 -17.27 -6.23 -4.82
C GLU A 44 -16.52 -5.59 -3.63
N SER A 45 -17.24 -5.26 -2.55
CA SER A 45 -16.68 -4.51 -1.42
C SER A 45 -15.81 -5.37 -0.51
N GLU A 46 -15.89 -6.70 -0.62
CA GLU A 46 -14.95 -7.60 0.06
C GLU A 46 -13.55 -7.59 -0.57
N PHE A 47 -13.45 -7.18 -1.85
CA PHE A 47 -12.19 -7.11 -2.59
C PHE A 47 -11.40 -8.43 -2.56
N LYS A 48 -12.11 -9.57 -2.64
CA LYS A 48 -11.56 -10.92 -2.37
C LYS A 48 -10.39 -11.27 -3.29
N ALA A 49 -10.55 -11.06 -4.58
CA ALA A 49 -9.54 -11.43 -5.57
C ALA A 49 -8.21 -10.77 -5.24
N GLN A 50 -8.23 -9.48 -4.92
CA GLN A 50 -7.03 -8.70 -4.68
C GLN A 50 -6.50 -8.85 -3.25
N ALA A 51 -7.39 -9.03 -2.26
CA ALA A 51 -6.99 -9.15 -0.85
C ALA A 51 -6.59 -10.57 -0.42
N HIS A 52 -7.02 -11.60 -1.16
CA HIS A 52 -6.77 -13.00 -0.82
C HIS A 52 -6.14 -13.78 -1.98
N ALA A 53 -6.78 -13.82 -3.15
CA ALA A 53 -6.38 -14.73 -4.22
C ALA A 53 -5.06 -14.31 -4.89
N ASN A 54 -4.95 -13.04 -5.31
CA ASN A 54 -3.75 -12.46 -5.91
C ASN A 54 -2.51 -12.58 -5.00
N PRO A 55 -2.55 -12.24 -3.70
CA PRO A 55 -1.43 -12.45 -2.80
C PRO A 55 -0.94 -13.90 -2.77
N MET A 56 -1.83 -14.89 -2.71
CA MET A 56 -1.46 -16.30 -2.69
C MET A 56 -0.78 -16.74 -3.99
N GLY A 57 -1.28 -16.28 -5.15
CA GLY A 57 -0.65 -16.57 -6.44
C GLY A 57 0.71 -15.89 -6.60
N MET A 58 0.85 -14.65 -6.14
CA MET A 58 2.10 -13.88 -6.23
C MET A 58 3.17 -14.32 -5.24
N ASP A 59 2.78 -14.97 -4.13
CA ASP A 59 3.70 -15.50 -3.13
C ASP A 59 4.67 -16.52 -3.73
N GLY A 60 4.23 -17.31 -4.70
CA GLY A 60 5.08 -18.24 -5.46
C GLY A 60 6.08 -17.57 -6.42
N LEU A 61 6.00 -16.25 -6.61
CA LEU A 61 6.92 -15.48 -7.44
C LEU A 61 7.89 -14.66 -6.58
N CYS A 62 7.44 -13.49 -6.10
CA CYS A 62 8.25 -12.54 -5.34
C CYS A 62 7.47 -11.93 -4.16
N GLY A 63 6.36 -12.55 -3.76
CA GLY A 63 5.51 -12.04 -2.69
C GLY A 63 4.38 -11.13 -3.18
N PRO A 64 3.45 -10.78 -2.28
CA PRO A 64 2.28 -9.97 -2.60
C PRO A 64 2.61 -8.49 -2.81
N ASN A 65 1.71 -7.77 -3.49
CA ASN A 65 1.77 -6.31 -3.57
C ASN A 65 1.48 -5.64 -2.22
N TYR A 66 2.07 -4.47 -2.00
CA TYR A 66 1.68 -3.61 -0.89
C TYR A 66 0.31 -2.97 -1.15
N MET A 67 -0.64 -3.18 -0.24
CA MET A 67 -2.04 -2.73 -0.38
C MET A 67 -2.39 -1.48 0.46
N GLY A 68 -1.38 -0.73 0.93
CA GLY A 68 -1.58 0.52 1.66
C GLY A 68 -1.82 0.39 3.16
N THR A 69 -2.25 -0.77 3.67
CA THR A 69 -2.51 -0.99 5.10
C THR A 69 -2.19 -2.44 5.51
N GLY A 70 -2.13 -2.70 6.82
CA GLY A 70 -1.96 -4.06 7.34
C GLY A 70 -0.64 -4.70 6.95
N CYS A 71 0.44 -3.93 6.96
CA CYS A 71 1.75 -4.37 6.49
C CYS A 71 2.83 -4.05 7.52
N PHE A 72 3.77 -4.98 7.72
CA PHE A 72 4.98 -4.76 8.51
C PHE A 72 6.15 -4.59 7.57
N PHE A 73 6.89 -3.49 7.70
CA PHE A 73 8.04 -3.19 6.85
C PHE A 73 9.35 -3.39 7.59
N LYS A 74 10.33 -3.98 6.91
CA LYS A 74 11.73 -3.90 7.32
C LYS A 74 12.21 -2.48 7.03
N ARG A 75 12.51 -1.69 8.08
CA ARG A 75 12.95 -0.28 7.96
C ARG A 75 14.02 -0.10 6.88
N ARG A 76 14.97 -1.04 6.79
CA ARG A 76 16.05 -1.01 5.81
C ARG A 76 15.57 -0.96 4.34
N ALA A 77 14.42 -1.54 4.03
CA ALA A 77 13.88 -1.60 2.67
C ALA A 77 13.58 -0.22 2.08
N PHE A 78 13.37 0.81 2.91
CA PHE A 78 13.13 2.18 2.46
C PHE A 78 14.40 2.94 2.06
N PHE A 79 15.58 2.48 2.46
CA PHE A 79 16.85 3.18 2.24
C PHE A 79 17.62 2.70 1.01
N GLY A 80 17.16 1.64 0.33
CA GLY A 80 17.79 1.12 -0.88
C GLY A 80 17.47 -0.34 -1.15
N GLY A 81 17.78 -0.80 -2.37
CA GLY A 81 17.55 -2.18 -2.80
C GLY A 81 18.45 -3.20 -2.08
N PRO A 82 18.13 -4.50 -2.21
CA PRO A 82 18.82 -5.58 -1.50
C PRO A 82 20.32 -5.67 -1.84
N SER A 83 20.73 -5.26 -3.06
CA SER A 83 22.12 -5.29 -3.52
C SER A 83 22.94 -4.05 -3.14
N SER A 84 22.31 -2.91 -2.85
CA SER A 84 22.98 -1.69 -2.40
C SER A 84 22.92 -1.64 -0.88
N PHE A 85 23.85 -2.29 -0.19
CA PHE A 85 23.93 -2.22 1.26
C PHE A 85 24.39 -0.82 1.68
N VAL A 86 23.45 0.12 1.77
CA VAL A 86 23.61 1.31 2.61
C VAL A 86 23.63 0.79 4.03
N GLN A 87 24.82 0.80 4.64
CA GLN A 87 24.96 0.65 6.08
C GLN A 87 24.04 1.71 6.67
N GLN A 88 23.10 1.25 7.49
CA GLN A 88 22.17 2.13 8.21
C GLN A 88 23.02 3.27 8.81
N GLU A 89 22.46 4.49 8.91
CA GLU A 89 22.94 5.42 9.94
C GLU A 89 23.10 4.55 11.18
N MET A 90 24.36 4.26 11.52
CA MET A 90 24.67 3.47 12.67
C MET A 90 23.89 4.15 13.76
N ILE A 91 23.04 3.39 14.45
CA ILE A 91 22.46 3.83 15.70
C ILE A 91 23.64 4.41 16.45
N GLN A 92 23.69 5.74 16.50
CA GLN A 92 24.74 6.39 17.22
C GLN A 92 24.31 6.07 18.64
N ASP A 93 24.93 5.05 19.24
CA ASP A 93 24.47 4.36 20.45
C ASP A 93 24.15 5.34 21.60
N HIS A 94 24.61 6.58 21.47
CA HIS A 94 24.44 7.68 22.38
C HIS A 94 23.06 8.39 22.30
N VAL A 95 22.31 8.25 21.21
CA VAL A 95 20.99 8.90 21.03
C VAL A 95 19.83 7.96 21.35
N VAL A 96 19.93 6.68 20.98
CA VAL A 96 18.86 5.68 21.22
C VAL A 96 18.69 5.35 22.71
N ASN A 97 19.73 5.53 23.51
CA ASN A 97 19.68 5.29 24.96
C ASN A 97 19.09 6.47 25.76
N LYS A 98 18.81 7.62 25.12
CA LYS A 98 18.16 8.74 25.81
C LYS A 98 16.66 8.47 25.95
N PRO A 99 16.03 8.94 27.04
CA PRO A 99 14.58 8.83 27.18
C PRO A 99 13.89 9.56 26.03
N ILE A 100 12.76 9.03 25.55
CA ILE A 100 12.00 9.57 24.40
C ILE A 100 11.60 11.04 24.63
N GLU A 101 11.42 11.43 25.89
CA GLU A 101 11.09 12.79 26.34
C GLU A 101 12.29 13.76 26.36
N ALA A 102 13.49 13.28 26.02
CA ALA A 102 14.66 14.14 25.98
C ALA A 102 14.44 15.29 24.97
N GLN A 103 14.68 16.52 25.43
CA GLN A 103 14.51 17.74 24.63
C GLN A 103 15.23 17.64 23.27
N THR A 104 16.42 17.04 23.25
CA THR A 104 17.20 16.84 22.02
C THR A 104 16.51 15.91 21.00
N ILE A 105 15.75 14.90 21.46
CA ILE A 105 15.01 14.00 20.58
C ILE A 105 13.77 14.70 20.03
N LEU A 106 13.05 15.45 20.88
CA LEU A 106 11.88 16.22 20.46
C LEU A 106 12.25 17.28 19.42
N GLU A 107 13.34 18.01 19.61
CA GLU A 107 13.83 19.01 18.65
C GLU A 107 14.20 18.38 17.30
N GLN A 108 14.90 17.24 17.30
CA GLN A 108 15.22 16.49 16.08
C GLN A 108 13.96 15.98 15.38
N ALA A 109 12.98 15.46 16.13
CA ALA A 109 11.71 15.01 15.57
C ALA A 109 10.94 16.18 14.93
N HIS A 110 10.92 17.36 15.55
CA HIS A 110 10.34 18.57 14.99
C HIS A 110 11.04 19.01 13.70
N GLN A 111 12.36 18.93 13.65
CA GLN A 111 13.12 19.25 12.44
C GLN A 111 12.81 18.27 11.30
N MET A 112 12.74 16.97 11.58
CA MET A 112 12.41 15.94 10.59
C MET A 112 10.97 16.03 10.07
N ALA A 113 10.03 16.44 10.92
CA ALA A 113 8.64 16.66 10.55
C ALA A 113 8.40 18.03 9.86
N SER A 114 9.43 18.87 9.75
CA SER A 114 9.30 20.18 9.13
C SER A 114 9.06 20.07 7.63
N PHE A 115 8.25 20.98 7.07
CA PHE A 115 7.95 21.01 5.64
C PHE A 115 9.19 21.15 4.75
N ASN A 116 10.25 21.78 5.27
CA ASN A 116 11.48 22.00 4.53
C ASN A 116 12.43 20.79 4.55
N TYR A 117 12.15 19.77 5.36
CA TYR A 117 13.05 18.63 5.54
C TYR A 117 13.33 17.89 4.22
N GLU A 118 12.31 17.76 3.38
CA GLU A 118 12.40 17.05 2.11
C GLU A 118 13.07 17.90 1.01
N ASN A 119 13.17 19.21 1.22
CA ASN A 119 13.73 20.12 0.23
C ASN A 119 15.22 19.82 0.02
N GLN A 120 15.63 19.71 -1.26
CA GLN A 120 17.00 19.36 -1.65
C GLN A 120 17.47 17.95 -1.22
N THR A 121 16.56 17.09 -0.78
CA THR A 121 16.88 15.69 -0.48
C THR A 121 16.37 14.76 -1.58
N ASN A 122 16.91 13.54 -1.62
CA ASN A 122 16.39 12.48 -2.49
C ASN A 122 15.19 11.73 -1.87
N TRP A 123 14.61 12.26 -0.79
CA TRP A 123 13.50 11.62 -0.08
C TRP A 123 12.26 11.58 -0.97
N GLY A 124 11.62 10.41 -1.08
CA GLY A 124 10.46 10.19 -1.95
C GLY A 124 10.73 10.20 -3.47
N PHE A 125 11.85 10.79 -3.95
CA PHE A 125 12.14 10.92 -5.38
C PHE A 125 12.62 9.61 -6.05
N LYS A 126 13.11 8.63 -5.29
CA LYS A 126 13.60 7.35 -5.81
C LYS A 126 12.46 6.33 -5.99
N ILE A 127 11.39 6.72 -6.68
CA ILE A 127 10.24 5.86 -6.96
C ILE A 127 9.96 5.88 -8.45
N SER A 128 10.55 4.93 -9.17
CA SER A 128 10.05 4.38 -10.43
C SER A 128 11.07 3.39 -10.97
N SER A 129 10.78 2.10 -10.79
CA SER A 129 11.42 1.08 -11.62
C SER A 129 10.79 1.16 -13.03
N PRO A 130 11.58 1.19 -14.12
CA PRO A 130 11.07 1.14 -15.49
C PRO A 130 10.17 -0.08 -15.77
N TRP A 131 10.28 -1.11 -14.92
CA TRP A 131 9.54 -2.36 -14.99
C TRP A 131 8.10 -2.28 -14.45
N SER A 132 7.58 -1.09 -14.08
CA SER A 132 6.18 -0.93 -13.63
C SER A 132 5.17 -1.45 -14.67
N LEU A 133 5.45 -1.30 -15.96
CA LEU A 133 4.62 -1.85 -17.04
C LEU A 133 4.64 -3.38 -17.10
N LEU A 134 5.79 -3.99 -16.78
CA LEU A 134 5.92 -5.45 -16.68
C LEU A 134 5.06 -6.00 -15.53
N HIS A 135 4.98 -5.27 -14.41
CA HIS A 135 4.11 -5.65 -13.28
C HIS A 135 2.63 -5.61 -13.66
N ILE A 136 2.20 -4.63 -14.46
CA ILE A 136 0.82 -4.56 -14.97
C ILE A 136 0.52 -5.77 -15.88
N PHE A 137 1.46 -6.14 -16.76
CA PHE A 137 1.29 -7.28 -17.66
C PHE A 137 1.27 -8.63 -16.92
N LEU A 138 2.17 -8.82 -15.96
CA LEU A 138 2.20 -10.01 -15.10
C LEU A 138 0.96 -10.09 -14.19
N PHE A 139 0.47 -8.96 -13.70
CA PHE A 139 -0.78 -8.88 -12.94
C PHE A 139 -1.96 -9.37 -13.78
N LEU A 140 -2.11 -8.91 -15.03
CA LEU A 140 -3.18 -9.36 -15.93
C LEU A 140 -3.07 -10.87 -16.26
N GLY A 141 -1.85 -11.38 -16.43
CA GLY A 141 -1.59 -12.80 -16.69
C GLY A 141 -1.93 -13.70 -15.49
N ALA A 142 -1.48 -13.32 -14.28
CA ALA A 142 -1.81 -14.03 -13.05
C ALA A 142 -3.32 -14.01 -12.76
N TYR A 143 -3.99 -12.89 -13.04
CA TYR A 143 -5.44 -12.75 -12.92
C TYR A 143 -6.17 -13.77 -13.81
N MET A 144 -5.73 -13.94 -15.06
CA MET A 144 -6.32 -14.91 -15.99
C MET A 144 -6.18 -16.36 -15.51
N GLN A 145 -5.06 -16.69 -14.87
CA GLN A 145 -4.75 -18.05 -14.39
C GLN A 145 -5.50 -18.40 -13.09
N ASP A 146 -5.67 -17.40 -12.21
CA ASP A 146 -6.39 -17.52 -10.93
C ASP A 146 -7.92 -17.67 -11.16
N TYR A 147 -8.45 -17.15 -12.26
CA TYR A 147 -9.86 -17.34 -12.67
C TYR A 147 -10.22 -18.78 -13.02
N CYS A 148 -9.32 -19.53 -13.67
CA CYS A 148 -9.55 -20.92 -14.02
C CYS A 148 -9.45 -21.86 -12.79
N LEU A 149 -8.65 -21.50 -11.79
CA LEU A 149 -8.38 -22.33 -10.61
C LEU A 149 -9.28 -22.02 -9.40
N ASN A 150 -9.66 -20.77 -9.15
CA ASN A 150 -10.56 -20.43 -8.03
C ASN A 150 -11.99 -20.96 -8.24
N PHE A 151 -12.43 -21.10 -9.50
CA PHE A 151 -13.73 -21.70 -9.80
C PHE A 151 -13.77 -23.19 -9.45
N ALA A 152 -12.62 -23.88 -9.53
CA ALA A 152 -12.53 -25.32 -9.36
C ALA A 152 -12.12 -25.78 -7.95
N SER A 153 -11.44 -24.94 -7.16
CA SER A 153 -10.72 -25.41 -5.95
C SER A 153 -11.09 -24.74 -4.62
N THR A 154 -11.75 -23.58 -4.60
CA THR A 154 -12.12 -22.94 -3.33
C THR A 154 -13.59 -23.22 -2.98
N SER A 155 -13.77 -24.07 -1.99
CA SER A 155 -15.03 -24.57 -1.42
C SER A 155 -15.92 -23.51 -0.73
N GLN A 156 -16.02 -22.27 -1.24
CA GLN A 156 -16.80 -21.18 -0.62
C GLN A 156 -17.28 -20.03 -1.54
N GLY A 157 -17.15 -20.15 -2.87
CA GLY A 157 -17.58 -19.10 -3.82
C GLY A 157 -18.97 -19.33 -4.41
N SER A 158 -19.96 -18.48 -4.11
CA SER A 158 -21.23 -18.45 -4.86
C SER A 158 -21.00 -17.85 -6.25
N LEU A 159 -21.49 -18.50 -7.31
CA LEU A 159 -21.48 -17.98 -8.71
C LEU A 159 -21.90 -16.52 -8.80
N ARG A 160 -22.83 -16.10 -7.94
CA ARG A 160 -23.34 -14.73 -7.88
C ARG A 160 -22.29 -13.71 -7.44
N ARG A 161 -21.41 -14.08 -6.52
CA ARG A 161 -20.31 -13.21 -6.06
C ARG A 161 -19.26 -13.06 -7.14
N TRP A 162 -18.83 -14.17 -7.74
CA TRP A 162 -17.93 -14.13 -8.90
C TRP A 162 -18.48 -13.25 -10.03
N TRP A 163 -19.77 -13.38 -10.35
CA TRP A 163 -20.41 -12.53 -11.35
C TRP A 163 -20.45 -11.04 -10.96
N SER A 164 -20.62 -10.74 -9.66
CA SER A 164 -20.59 -9.37 -9.16
C SER A 164 -19.18 -8.78 -9.29
N ASP A 165 -18.14 -9.56 -9.03
CA ASP A 165 -16.74 -9.17 -9.24
C ASP A 165 -16.47 -8.87 -10.72
N GLN A 166 -16.94 -9.73 -11.64
CA GLN A 166 -16.80 -9.50 -13.09
C GLN A 166 -17.49 -8.20 -13.52
N ARG A 167 -18.71 -7.96 -13.04
CA ARG A 167 -19.45 -6.72 -13.35
C ARG A 167 -18.71 -5.50 -12.86
N MET A 168 -18.21 -5.53 -11.62
CA MET A 168 -17.48 -4.38 -11.06
C MET A 168 -16.17 -4.14 -11.80
N TRP A 169 -15.47 -5.19 -12.20
CA TRP A 169 -14.26 -5.09 -13.02
C TRP A 169 -14.55 -4.41 -14.37
N ILE A 170 -15.62 -4.82 -15.06
CA ILE A 170 -16.05 -4.19 -16.32
C ILE A 170 -16.44 -2.73 -16.09
N ILE A 171 -17.22 -2.43 -15.04
CA ILE A 171 -17.61 -1.05 -14.70
C ILE A 171 -16.37 -0.18 -14.50
N ARG A 172 -15.39 -0.64 -13.72
CA ARG A 172 -14.12 0.08 -13.46
C ARG A 172 -13.29 0.23 -14.74
N GLY A 173 -13.28 -0.81 -15.58
CA GLY A 173 -12.60 -0.85 -16.88
C GLY A 173 -13.17 0.11 -17.91
N LEU A 174 -14.48 0.37 -17.89
CA LEU A 174 -15.15 1.29 -18.81
C LEU A 174 -15.25 2.74 -18.29
N SER A 175 -15.00 2.96 -17.00
CA SER A 175 -15.12 4.29 -16.37
C SER A 175 -13.78 4.82 -15.89
N SER A 176 -13.29 4.32 -14.76
CA SER A 176 -12.11 4.85 -14.07
C SER A 176 -10.80 4.68 -14.85
N PHE A 177 -10.62 3.56 -15.55
CA PHE A 177 -9.34 3.30 -16.24
C PHE A 177 -9.13 4.21 -17.46
N PRO A 178 -10.11 4.42 -18.36
CA PRO A 178 -9.97 5.37 -19.46
C PRO A 178 -9.70 6.79 -18.97
N ILE A 179 -10.41 7.24 -17.93
CA ILE A 179 -10.20 8.57 -17.34
C ILE A 179 -8.76 8.72 -16.83
N GLY A 180 -8.26 7.71 -16.09
CA GLY A 180 -6.88 7.71 -15.60
C GLY A 180 -5.84 7.67 -16.72
N ILE A 181 -6.09 6.93 -17.80
CA ILE A 181 -5.21 6.88 -18.97
C ILE A 181 -5.17 8.25 -19.67
N ILE A 182 -6.32 8.88 -19.87
CA ILE A 182 -6.42 10.21 -20.47
C ILE A 182 -5.65 11.22 -19.61
N GLU A 183 -5.86 11.23 -18.29
CA GLU A 183 -5.15 12.13 -17.37
C GLU A 183 -3.62 11.91 -17.41
N TYR A 184 -3.18 10.65 -17.43
CA TYR A 184 -1.77 10.31 -17.55
C TYR A 184 -1.16 10.80 -18.87
N LEU A 185 -1.85 10.58 -19.99
CA LEU A 185 -1.41 11.04 -21.32
C LEU A 185 -1.38 12.57 -21.41
N MET A 186 -2.40 13.25 -20.88
CA MET A 186 -2.44 14.72 -20.80
C MET A 186 -1.24 15.27 -20.01
N LYS A 187 -0.93 14.68 -18.83
CA LYS A 187 0.25 15.05 -18.04
C LYS A 187 1.56 14.81 -18.80
N ARG A 188 1.69 13.68 -19.48
CA ARG A 188 2.86 13.36 -20.33
C ARG A 188 3.05 14.35 -21.48
N MET A 189 1.97 14.91 -22.01
CA MET A 189 1.97 15.94 -23.05
C MET A 189 2.16 17.37 -22.50
N GLY A 190 2.34 17.54 -21.19
CA GLY A 190 2.54 18.86 -20.58
C GLY A 190 1.25 19.69 -20.43
N ILE A 191 0.08 19.09 -20.65
CA ILE A 191 -1.21 19.76 -20.42
C ILE A 191 -1.45 19.78 -18.90
N VAL A 192 -1.56 20.98 -18.33
CA VAL A 192 -1.85 21.17 -16.91
C VAL A 192 -3.23 20.59 -16.62
N THR A 193 -3.25 19.45 -15.95
CA THR A 193 -4.47 18.85 -15.41
C THR A 193 -4.95 19.65 -14.21
N GLN A 194 -6.26 19.62 -13.93
CA GLN A 194 -6.90 20.44 -12.90
C GLN A 194 -6.21 20.25 -11.54
N LYS A 195 -5.54 21.29 -11.04
CA LYS A 195 -4.88 21.26 -9.73
C LYS A 195 -5.97 21.25 -8.67
N PHE A 196 -5.96 20.23 -7.80
CA PHE A 196 -6.84 20.19 -6.65
C PHE A 196 -6.52 21.38 -5.74
N ASN A 197 -7.48 22.27 -5.53
CA ASN A 197 -7.33 23.35 -4.58
C ASN A 197 -7.53 22.77 -3.18
N VAL A 198 -6.46 22.60 -2.43
CA VAL A 198 -6.53 22.05 -1.07
C VAL A 198 -7.28 23.05 -0.21
N THR A 199 -8.48 22.68 0.25
CA THR A 199 -9.21 23.49 1.22
C THR A 199 -8.42 23.55 2.52
N SER A 200 -8.18 24.77 2.99
CA SER A 200 -7.58 25.01 4.31
C SER A 200 -8.40 24.26 5.37
N LYS A 201 -7.73 23.47 6.21
CA LYS A 201 -8.34 22.84 7.39
C LYS A 201 -8.44 23.80 8.58
N VAL A 202 -7.94 25.03 8.44
CA VAL A 202 -8.10 26.07 9.46
C VAL A 202 -9.54 26.57 9.38
N VAL A 203 -10.28 26.43 10.49
CA VAL A 203 -11.64 26.95 10.60
C VAL A 203 -11.54 28.48 10.56
N ASP A 204 -12.09 29.07 9.50
CA ASP A 204 -12.12 30.52 9.35
C ASP A 204 -13.09 31.14 10.36
N HIS A 205 -12.82 32.37 10.81
CA HIS A 205 -13.65 33.01 11.84
C HIS A 205 -15.11 33.16 11.39
N ASP A 206 -15.33 33.30 10.09
CA ASP A 206 -16.64 33.37 9.43
C ASP A 206 -17.40 32.03 9.41
N GLN A 207 -16.71 30.89 9.58
CA GLN A 207 -17.38 29.59 9.72
C GLN A 207 -17.89 29.38 11.15
N VAL A 208 -17.19 29.93 12.15
CA VAL A 208 -17.61 29.83 13.57
C VAL A 208 -18.93 30.58 13.82
N THR A 209 -19.17 31.69 13.12
CA THR A 209 -20.42 32.47 13.22
C THR A 209 -21.60 31.88 12.46
N ARG A 210 -21.40 30.89 11.57
CA ARG A 210 -22.52 30.19 10.88
C ARG A 210 -23.11 29.03 11.67
N TYR A 211 -22.38 28.51 12.65
CA TYR A 211 -22.77 27.35 13.44
C TYR A 211 -23.03 27.67 14.92
N ASN A 212 -22.98 28.95 15.30
CA ASN A 212 -23.45 29.50 16.57
C ASN A 212 -24.71 30.35 16.33
#